data_AF-A0A7R9L7H6-F1
#
_entry.id   AF-A0A7R9L7H6-F1
#
_cell.length_a   1.000
_cell.length_b   1.000
_cell.length_c   1.000
_cell.angle_alpha   90.00
_cell.angle_beta   90.00
_cell.angle_gamma   90.00
#
_symmetry.space_group_name_H-M   'P 1'
#
loop_
_entity.id
_entity.type
_entity.pdbx_description
1 polymer ?
#
loop_
_entity_poly.entity_id
_entity_poly.type
_entity_poly.pdbx_seq_one_letter_code
_entity_poly.pdbx_strand_id
1 'polypeptide(L)' 'MWRIVFSKISALGGKWRNLETEYEAKVMGKQRQEPRWEQCVSIVQSVVGIGLSNLYINRYFNNDNKQMV' A
#
# COMPACT_ATOMS: atom_id res chain seq x y z
N MET A 1 -19.80 2.08 -14.89
CA MET A 1 -19.62 3.25 -14.00
C MET A 1 -19.15 2.88 -12.61
N TRP A 2 -19.85 2.02 -11.85
CA TRP A 2 -19.48 1.66 -10.46
C TRP A 2 -18.02 1.21 -10.28
N ARG A 3 -17.49 0.34 -11.15
CA ARG A 3 -16.10 -0.16 -11.04
C ARG A 3 -15.04 0.95 -11.02
N ILE A 4 -15.25 2.02 -11.80
CA ILE A 4 -14.34 3.17 -11.83
C ILE A 4 -14.44 3.93 -10.51
N VAL A 5 -15.66 4.21 -10.05
CA VAL A 5 -15.90 4.87 -8.75
C VAL A 5 -15.24 4.09 -7.62
N PHE A 6 -15.48 2.79 -7.55
CA PHE A 6 -14.89 1.90 -6.55
C PHE A 6 -13.36 2.00 -6.52
N SER A 7 -12.70 1.94 -7.70
CA SER A 7 -11.23 2.06 -7.79
C SER A 7 -10.64 3.41 -7.35
N LYS A 8 -11.46 4.46 -7.23
CA LYS A 8 -11.03 5.82 -6.89
C LYS A 8 -11.43 6.25 -5.48
N ILE A 9 -12.35 5.53 -4.83
CA ILE A 9 -12.86 5.87 -3.50
C ILE A 9 -11.72 6.01 -2.48
N SER A 10 -10.73 5.12 -2.50
CA SER A 10 -9.56 5.14 -1.61
C SER A 10 -8.68 6.40 -1.73
N ALA A 11 -8.72 7.07 -2.88
CA ALA A 11 -7.97 8.29 -3.15
C ALA A 11 -8.69 9.55 -2.62
N LEU A 12 -9.99 9.47 -2.34
CA LEU A 12 -10.80 10.60 -1.88
C LEU A 12 -10.60 10.88 -0.37
N GLY A 13 -11.36 11.86 0.16
CA GLY A 13 -11.31 12.25 1.58
C GLY A 13 -11.80 11.18 2.56
N GLY A 14 -11.61 11.42 3.86
CA GLY A 14 -11.83 10.43 4.92
C GLY A 14 -13.22 9.79 4.94
N LYS A 15 -14.28 10.55 4.61
CA LYS A 15 -15.65 10.01 4.52
C LYS A 15 -15.77 8.81 3.57
N TRP A 16 -15.12 8.90 2.41
CA TRP A 16 -15.17 7.87 1.38
C TRP A 16 -14.32 6.65 1.77
N ARG A 17 -13.18 6.88 2.41
CA ARG A 17 -12.32 5.81 2.93
C ARG A 17 -12.96 5.02 4.07
N ASN A 18 -13.72 5.70 4.93
CA ASN A 18 -14.48 5.03 5.99
C ASN A 18 -15.56 4.11 5.38
N LEU A 19 -16.23 4.58 4.33
CA LEU A 19 -17.22 3.78 3.60
C LEU A 19 -16.61 2.56 2.91
N GLU A 20 -15.44 2.71 2.29
CA GLU A 20 -14.66 1.59 1.75
C GLU A 20 -14.31 0.58 2.84
N THR A 21 -13.80 1.05 3.98
CA THR A 21 -13.44 0.18 5.12
C THR A 21 -14.64 -0.60 5.64
N GLU A 22 -15.82 0.03 5.75
CA GLU A 22 -17.04 -0.66 6.16
C GLU A 22 -17.45 -1.76 5.16
N TYR A 23 -17.32 -1.47 3.86
CA TYR A 23 -17.57 -2.45 2.82
C TYR A 23 -16.57 -3.62 2.87
N GLU A 24 -15.27 -3.33 3.00
CA GLU A 24 -14.22 -4.35 3.10
C GLU A 24 -14.39 -5.22 4.35
N ALA A 25 -14.80 -4.65 5.47
CA ALA A 25 -15.08 -5.40 6.70
C ALA A 25 -16.22 -6.41 6.51
N LYS A 26 -17.28 -6.04 5.80
CA LYS A 26 -18.44 -6.91 5.56
C LYS A 26 -18.17 -7.98 4.50
N VAL A 27 -17.43 -7.65 3.45
CA VAL A 27 -17.23 -8.55 2.29
C VAL A 27 -15.99 -9.43 2.44
N MET A 28 -14.89 -8.86 2.95
CA MET A 28 -13.60 -9.56 3.07
C MET A 28 -13.26 -9.96 4.51
N GLY A 29 -14.09 -9.59 5.49
CA GLY A 29 -13.82 -9.86 6.90
C GLY A 29 -12.64 -9.06 7.47
N LYS A 30 -12.15 -8.05 6.74
CA LYS A 30 -11.00 -7.23 7.17
C LYS A 30 -11.44 -6.27 8.27
N GLN A 31 -11.13 -6.59 9.53
CA GLN A 31 -11.60 -5.79 10.67
C GLN A 31 -10.87 -4.44 10.86
N ARG A 32 -9.68 -4.28 10.28
CA ARG A 32 -8.87 -3.07 10.46
C ARG A 32 -8.30 -2.58 9.15
N GLN A 33 -8.51 -1.30 8.87
CA GLN A 33 -7.82 -0.62 7.79
C GLN A 33 -6.34 -0.47 8.15
N GLU A 34 -5.45 -0.79 7.21
CA GLU A 34 -4.02 -0.55 7.36
C GLU A 34 -3.77 0.94 7.67
N PRO A 35 -2.80 1.26 8.55
CA PRO A 35 -2.35 2.62 8.73
C PRO A 35 -2.09 3.32 7.40
N ARG A 36 -2.36 4.63 7.34
CA ARG A 36 -2.28 5.37 6.08
C ARG A 36 -0.89 5.31 5.43
N TRP A 37 0.16 5.27 6.25
CA TRP A 37 1.53 5.17 5.74
C TRP A 37 1.80 3.82 5.04
N GLU A 38 1.25 2.71 5.54
CA GLU A 38 1.38 1.39 4.91
C GLU A 38 0.68 1.36 3.55
N GLN A 39 -0.53 1.91 3.48
CA GLN A 39 -1.26 2.06 2.21
C GLN A 39 -0.44 2.86 1.20
N CYS A 40 0.16 3.98 1.64
CA CYS A 40 1.00 4.81 0.78
C CYS A 40 2.26 4.07 0.31
N VAL A 41 2.92 3.31 1.18
CA VAL A 41 4.07 2.47 0.80
C VAL A 41 3.66 1.43 -0.23
N SER A 42 2.51 0.77 -0.05
CA SER A 42 1.99 -0.20 -1.02
C SER A 42 1.69 0.44 -2.39
N ILE A 43 1.16 1.67 -2.42
CA ILE A 43 0.93 2.42 -3.66
C ILE A 43 2.26 2.77 -4.34
N VAL A 44 3.25 3.25 -3.57
CA VAL A 44 4.57 3.58 -4.12
C VAL A 44 5.26 2.33 -4.65
N GLN A 45 5.19 1.21 -3.94
CA GLN A 45 5.74 -0.08 -4.37
C GLN A 45 5.13 -0.55 -5.69
N SER A 46 3.83 -0.35 -5.91
CA SER A 46 3.16 -0.78 -7.15
C SER A 46 3.48 0.08 -8.38
N VAL A 47 3.87 1.34 -8.18
CA VAL A 47 4.20 2.27 -9.28
C VAL A 47 5.70 2.39 -9.53
N VAL A 48 6.52 2.42 -8.47
CA VAL A 48 7.98 2.68 -8.53
C VAL A 48 8.77 1.69 -7.67
N GLY A 49 8.35 0.42 -7.63
CA GLY A 49 8.93 -0.61 -6.77
C GLY A 49 10.45 -0.79 -6.88
N ILE A 50 11.03 -0.65 -8.08
CA ILE A 50 12.49 -0.72 -8.27
C ILE A 50 13.19 0.45 -7.59
N GLY A 51 12.66 1.66 -7.71
CA GLY A 51 13.19 2.85 -7.05
C GLY A 51 13.12 2.73 -5.52
N LEU A 52 11.99 2.26 -5.00
CA LEU A 52 11.81 1.99 -3.57
C LEU A 52 12.78 0.90 -3.08
N SER A 53 12.97 -0.17 -3.85
CA SER A 53 13.91 -1.26 -3.53
C SER A 53 15.36 -0.78 -3.53
N ASN A 54 15.76 0.07 -4.49
CA ASN A 54 17.10 0.66 -4.52
C ASN A 54 17.37 1.51 -3.27
N LEU A 55 16.40 2.33 -2.85
CA LEU A 55 16.50 3.10 -1.61
C LEU A 55 16.63 2.19 -0.37
N TYR A 56 15.86 1.09 -0.34
CA TYR A 56 15.92 0.12 0.75
C TYR A 56 17.28 -0.58 0.84
N ILE A 57 17.79 -1.11 -0.27
CA ILE A 57 19.07 -1.82 -0.33
C ILE A 57 20.22 -0.88 0.08
N ASN A 58 20.29 0.33 -0.49
CA ASN A 58 21.35 1.29 -0.17
C ASN A 58 21.39 1.69 1.31
N ARG A 59 20.26 1.60 2.02
CA ARG A 59 20.15 2.00 3.43
C ARG A 59 20.31 0.86 4.41
N TYR A 60 19.83 -0.34 4.07
CA TYR A 60 19.71 -1.45 5.02
C TYR A 60 20.50 -2.69 4.63
N PHE A 61 21.04 -2.76 3.40
CA PHE A 61 21.78 -3.92 2.93
C PHE A 61 23.24 -3.55 2.68
N ASN A 62 24.14 -4.02 3.55
CA ASN A 62 25.57 -3.84 3.37
C ASN A 62 26.10 -4.78 2.27
N ASN A 63 27.07 -4.30 1.47
CA ASN A 63 27.61 -5.06 0.34
C ASN A 63 28.24 -6.40 0.76
N ASP A 64 28.69 -6.53 2.00
CA ASP A 64 29.30 -7.75 2.54
C ASP A 64 28.30 -8.91 2.63
N ASN A 65 27.02 -8.62 2.83
CA ASN A 65 25.96 -9.63 2.90
C ASN A 65 25.70 -10.31 1.56
N LYS A 66 26.20 -9.75 0.45
CA LYS A 66 26.04 -10.31 -0.90
C LYS A 66 27.10 -11.37 -1.21
N GLN A 67 28.23 -11.38 -0.50
CA GLN A 67 29.33 -12.31 -0.75
C GLN A 67 29.23 -13.63 0.04
N MET A 68 28.24 -13.76 0.94
CA MET A 68 28.00 -14.99 1.70
C MET A 68 27.02 -15.97 1.01
N VAL A 69 26.64 -15.70 -0.24
CA VAL A 69 25.77 -16.56 -1.07
C VAL A 69 26.56 -17.16 -2.22
#